data_AF-A0A924KIQ7-F1
#
_entry.id   AF-A0A924KIQ7-F1
#
_cell.length_a   1.000
_cell.length_b   1.000
_cell.length_c   1.000
_cell.angle_alpha   90.00
_cell.angle_beta   90.00
_cell.angle_gamma   90.00
#
_symmetry.space_group_name_H-M   'P 1'
#
loop_
_entity.id
_entity.type
_entity.pdbx_description
1 polymer ?
#
loop_
_entity_poly.entity_id
_entity_poly.type
_entity_poly.pdbx_seq_one_letter_code
_entity_poly.pdbx_strand_id
1 'polypeptide(L)'
;MKIVLWVSVVVLGAVWTAGFALLASIAHWLAGAGPHVAGAAQQVAEWPVPAWVAIWASPAWMDGVRAGLTGTIDFLVLYSPWLFSLLGWVAPLLWALWGLGMLLLLGAAALGHRLLGRVPPTARQG
;
A
#
# COMPACT_ATOMS: atom_id res chain seq x y z
N MET A 1 34.90 -1.52 4.76
CA MET A 1 33.71 -2.29 5.20
C MET A 1 32.57 -1.41 5.72
N LYS A 2 32.84 -0.36 6.51
CA LYS A 2 31.80 0.55 7.05
C LYS A 2 30.95 1.27 6.00
N ILE A 3 31.52 1.65 4.85
CA ILE A 3 30.78 2.28 3.74
C ILE A 3 29.74 1.33 3.16
N VAL A 4 30.11 0.06 2.92
CA VAL A 4 29.18 -0.96 2.39
C VAL A 4 27.99 -1.16 3.33
N LEU A 5 28.22 -1.22 4.65
CA LEU A 5 27.14 -1.30 5.64
C LEU A 5 26.15 -0.14 5.52
N TRP A 6 26.65 1.10 5.45
CA TRP A 6 25.79 2.28 5.34
C TRP A 6 25.08 2.37 3.98
N VAL A 7 25.74 1.98 2.89
CA VAL A 7 25.11 1.91 1.57
C VAL A 7 23.96 0.90 1.58
N SER A 8 24.16 -0.30 2.14
CA SER A 8 23.09 -1.30 2.25
C SER A 8 21.92 -0.80 3.09
N VAL A 9 22.20 -0.10 4.20
CA VAL A 9 21.17 0.50 5.06
C VAL A 9 20.37 1.58 4.32
N VAL A 10 21.05 2.44 3.55
CA VAL A 10 20.38 3.48 2.75
C VAL A 10 19.51 2.85 1.66
N VAL A 11 20.01 1.85 0.93
CA VAL A 11 19.23 1.16 -0.12
C VAL A 11 18.01 0.46 0.48
N LEU A 12 18.20 -0.29 1.57
CA LEU A 12 17.11 -0.99 2.24
C LEU A 12 16.08 0.00 2.82
N GLY A 13 16.56 1.09 3.43
CA GLY A 13 15.71 2.16 3.94
C GLY A 13 14.93 2.87 2.84
N ALA A 14 15.52 3.07 1.65
CA ALA A 14 14.84 3.66 0.51
C ALA A 14 13.73 2.74 -0.02
N VAL A 15 14.00 1.44 -0.17
CA VAL A 15 12.98 0.45 -0.59
C VAL A 15 11.85 0.37 0.44
N TRP A 16 12.20 0.29 1.73
CA TRP A 16 11.24 0.31 2.83
C TRP A 16 10.34 1.55 2.80
N THR A 17 10.95 2.74 2.64
CA THR A 17 10.23 4.02 2.58
C THR A 17 9.32 4.10 1.36
N ALA A 18 9.80 3.69 0.19
CA ALA A 18 9.00 3.67 -1.04
C ALA A 18 7.78 2.75 -0.90
N GLY A 19 7.94 1.58 -0.27
CA GLY A 19 6.83 0.66 -0.01
C GLY A 19 5.74 1.27 0.87
N PHE A 20 6.11 1.89 1.99
CA PHE A 20 5.14 2.55 2.88
C PHE A 20 4.51 3.79 2.25
N ALA A 21 5.27 4.58 1.50
CA ALA A 21 4.75 5.73 0.77
C ALA A 21 3.72 5.32 -0.30
N LEU A 22 3.98 4.24 -1.03
CA LEU A 22 3.04 3.69 -2.00
C LEU A 22 1.75 3.22 -1.33
N LEU A 23 1.86 2.43 -0.26
CA LEU A 23 0.70 1.95 0.49
C LEU A 23 -0.13 3.10 1.08
N ALA A 24 0.53 4.12 1.64
CA ALA A 24 -0.13 5.31 2.17
C ALA A 24 -0.82 6.12 1.06
N SER A 25 -0.20 6.22 -0.12
CA SER A 25 -0.78 6.90 -1.29
C SER A 25 -2.03 6.19 -1.79
N ILE A 26 -2.02 4.85 -1.86
CA ILE A 26 -3.18 4.03 -2.22
C ILE A 26 -4.30 4.21 -1.18
N ALA A 27 -3.99 4.13 0.11
CA ALA A 27 -4.97 4.30 1.17
C ALA A 27 -5.60 5.71 1.14
N HIS A 28 -4.80 6.75 0.91
CA HIS A 28 -5.28 8.13 0.79
C HIS A 28 -6.16 8.33 -0.44
N TRP A 29 -5.75 7.79 -1.60
CA TRP A 29 -6.55 7.81 -2.82
C TRP A 29 -7.91 7.13 -2.60
N LEU A 30 -7.92 5.97 -1.93
CA LEU A 30 -9.14 5.23 -1.64
C LEU A 30 -10.03 5.97 -0.64
N ALA A 31 -9.46 6.64 0.37
CA ALA A 31 -10.20 7.46 1.32
C ALA A 31 -10.93 8.64 0.64
N GLY A 32 -10.29 9.24 -0.39
CA GLY A 32 -10.89 10.32 -1.18
C GLY A 32 -12.01 9.87 -2.14
N ALA A 33 -12.11 8.57 -2.43
CA ALA A 33 -13.13 8.03 -3.33
C ALA A 33 -14.54 7.94 -2.70
N GLY A 34 -14.66 8.04 -1.38
CA GLY A 34 -15.92 7.84 -0.65
C GLY A 34 -17.13 8.63 -1.14
N PRO A 35 -17.02 9.94 -1.44
CA PRO A 35 -18.14 10.73 -1.97
C PRO A 35 -18.71 10.21 -3.30
N HIS A 36 -17.91 9.48 -4.08
CA HIS A 36 -18.33 8.94 -5.38
C HIS A 36 -19.03 7.58 -5.27
N VAL A 37 -18.94 6.90 -4.12
CA VAL A 37 -19.49 5.55 -3.93
C VAL A 37 -21.02 5.57 -3.79
N ALA A 38 -21.59 6.60 -3.15
CA ALA A 38 -23.04 6.70 -2.93
C ALA A 38 -23.87 6.82 -4.23
N GLY A 39 -23.26 7.26 -5.34
CA GLY A 39 -23.89 7.33 -6.67
C GLY A 39 -23.45 6.25 -7.66
N ALA A 40 -22.46 5.43 -7.30
CA ALA A 40 -21.87 4.45 -8.21
C ALA A 40 -22.86 3.34 -8.60
N ALA A 41 -23.72 2.90 -7.67
CA ALA A 41 -24.70 1.85 -7.93
C ALA A 41 -25.70 2.29 -9.01
N GLN A 42 -26.13 3.55 -8.95
CA GLN A 42 -27.04 4.13 -9.92
C GLN A 42 -26.37 4.28 -11.30
N GLN A 43 -25.10 4.67 -11.34
CA GLN A 43 -24.32 4.71 -12.59
C GLN A 43 -24.13 3.34 -13.23
N VAL A 44 -23.91 2.28 -12.44
CA VAL A 44 -23.82 0.90 -12.95
C VAL A 44 -25.16 0.41 -13.47
N ALA A 45 -26.27 0.78 -12.82
CA ALA A 45 -27.62 0.46 -13.28
C ALA A 45 -27.95 1.17 -14.61
N GLU A 46 -27.47 2.39 -14.80
CA GLU A 46 -27.70 3.18 -16.01
C GLU A 46 -26.67 2.91 -17.12
N TRP A 47 -25.62 2.12 -16.86
CA TRP A 47 -24.55 1.87 -17.82
C TRP A 47 -25.08 1.14 -19.08
N PRO A 48 -25.07 1.78 -20.27
CA PRO A 48 -25.49 1.12 -21.49
C PRO A 48 -24.46 0.07 -21.90
N VAL A 49 -24.92 -1.16 -22.16
CA VAL A 49 -24.06 -2.25 -22.63
C VAL A 49 -23.62 -1.95 -24.07
N PRO A 50 -22.32 -1.78 -24.34
CA PRO A 50 -21.84 -1.51 -25.70
C PRO A 50 -22.16 -2.68 -26.65
N ALA A 51 -22.49 -2.37 -27.90
CA ALA A 51 -22.86 -3.39 -28.90
C ALA A 51 -21.77 -4.44 -29.13
N TRP A 52 -20.49 -4.07 -29.01
CA TRP A 52 -19.40 -5.03 -29.12
C TRP A 52 -19.46 -6.07 -27.99
N VAL A 53 -19.89 -5.71 -26.77
CA VAL A 53 -19.99 -6.65 -25.65
C VAL A 53 -21.04 -7.73 -25.94
N ALA A 54 -22.14 -7.36 -26.60
CA ALA A 54 -23.22 -8.28 -26.96
C ALA A 54 -22.80 -9.39 -27.93
N ILE A 55 -21.66 -9.24 -28.62
CA ILE A 55 -21.12 -10.27 -29.53
C ILE A 55 -20.51 -11.45 -28.74
N TRP A 56 -19.98 -11.19 -27.53
CA TRP A 56 -19.21 -12.17 -26.75
C TRP A 56 -19.87 -12.51 -25.41
N ALA A 57 -20.76 -11.66 -24.90
CA ALA A 57 -21.41 -11.83 -23.61
C ALA A 57 -22.90 -12.14 -23.78
N SER A 58 -23.35 -13.23 -23.17
CA SER A 58 -24.78 -13.52 -23.09
C SER A 58 -25.48 -12.53 -22.14
N PRO A 59 -26.80 -12.29 -22.32
CA PRO A 59 -27.56 -11.45 -21.39
C PRO A 59 -27.45 -11.91 -19.93
N ALA A 60 -27.51 -13.22 -19.68
CA ALA A 60 -27.37 -13.80 -18.34
C ALA A 60 -25.98 -13.54 -17.71
N TRP A 61 -24.91 -13.54 -18.51
CA TRP A 61 -23.58 -13.15 -18.03
C TRP A 61 -23.55 -11.68 -17.61
N MET A 62 -24.18 -10.81 -18.39
CA MET A 62 -24.24 -9.37 -18.10
C MET A 62 -25.07 -9.04 -16.86
N ASP A 63 -26.16 -9.74 -16.64
CA ASP A 63 -26.94 -9.64 -15.41
C ASP A 63 -26.11 -10.07 -14.20
N GLY A 64 -25.32 -11.13 -14.32
CA GLY A 64 -24.39 -11.57 -13.28
C GLY A 64 -23.31 -10.54 -12.97
N VAL A 65 -22.71 -9.93 -13.99
CA VAL A 65 -21.71 -8.85 -13.82
C VAL A 65 -22.33 -7.63 -13.14
N ARG A 66 -23.52 -7.21 -13.59
CA ARG A 66 -24.25 -6.08 -12.99
C ARG A 66 -24.60 -6.37 -11.54
N ALA A 67 -25.13 -7.56 -11.23
CA ALA A 67 -25.43 -7.98 -9.87
C ALA A 67 -24.17 -8.01 -8.98
N GLY A 68 -23.04 -8.49 -9.51
CA GLY A 68 -21.77 -8.49 -8.79
C GLY A 68 -21.25 -7.08 -8.50
N LEU A 69 -21.31 -6.18 -9.48
CA LEU A 69 -20.92 -4.78 -9.31
C LEU A 69 -21.82 -4.06 -8.31
N THR A 70 -23.14 -4.20 -8.43
CA THR A 70 -24.10 -3.63 -7.47
C THR A 70 -23.87 -4.18 -6.07
N GLY A 71 -23.70 -5.49 -5.91
CA GLY A 71 -23.41 -6.11 -4.61
C GLY A 71 -22.09 -5.62 -3.99
N THR A 72 -21.07 -5.37 -4.82
CA THR A 72 -19.80 -4.78 -4.35
C THR A 72 -20.00 -3.35 -3.86
N ILE A 73 -20.81 -2.55 -4.58
CA ILE A 73 -21.11 -1.18 -4.21
C ILE A 73 -21.98 -1.14 -2.94
N ASP A 74 -23.00 -2.00 -2.85
CA ASP A 74 -23.85 -2.10 -1.67
C ASP A 74 -23.04 -2.49 -0.43
N PHE A 75 -22.10 -3.44 -0.58
CA PHE A 75 -21.14 -3.77 0.48
C PHE A 75 -20.33 -2.55 0.90
N LEU A 76 -19.78 -1.80 -0.06
CA LEU A 76 -19.02 -0.59 0.21
C LEU A 76 -19.87 0.51 0.86
N VAL A 77 -21.13 0.67 0.47
CA VAL A 77 -22.06 1.64 1.06
C VAL A 77 -22.43 1.26 2.49
N LEU A 78 -22.82 0.00 2.71
CA LEU A 78 -23.14 -0.56 4.03
C LEU A 78 -22.01 -0.36 5.03
N TYR A 79 -20.78 -0.50 4.56
CA TYR A 79 -19.59 -0.44 5.39
C TYR A 79 -18.82 0.88 5.29
N SER A 80 -19.26 1.80 4.43
CA SER A 80 -18.65 3.11 4.21
C SER A 80 -18.38 3.91 5.49
N PRO A 81 -19.29 3.99 6.50
CA PRO A 81 -19.12 4.91 7.62
C PRO A 81 -17.88 4.59 8.46
N TRP A 82 -17.56 3.31 8.59
CA TRP A 82 -16.36 2.85 9.30
C TRP A 82 -15.19 2.61 8.35
N LEU A 83 -15.42 2.18 7.11
CA LEU A 83 -14.34 1.89 6.16
C LEU A 83 -13.52 3.15 5.83
N PHE A 84 -14.19 4.25 5.49
CA PHE A 84 -13.49 5.52 5.18
C PHE A 84 -12.86 6.15 6.43
N SER A 85 -13.49 5.97 7.60
CA SER A 85 -12.91 6.37 8.88
C SER A 85 -11.64 5.58 9.22
N LEU A 86 -11.65 4.24 9.02
CA LEU A 86 -10.48 3.38 9.20
C LEU A 86 -9.37 3.74 8.20
N LEU A 87 -9.71 3.98 6.93
CA LEU A 87 -8.74 4.37 5.90
C LEU A 87 -8.02 5.68 6.26
N GLY A 88 -8.70 6.61 6.95
CA GLY A 88 -8.08 7.82 7.50
C GLY A 88 -6.97 7.52 8.52
N TRP A 89 -7.06 6.40 9.26
CA TRP A 89 -6.05 5.97 10.24
C TRP A 89 -4.95 5.10 9.63
N VAL A 90 -5.17 4.49 8.46
CA VAL A 90 -4.18 3.65 7.79
C VAL A 90 -2.89 4.41 7.54
N ALA A 91 -2.95 5.63 7.01
CA ALA A 91 -1.74 6.42 6.73
C ALA A 91 -0.93 6.76 8.02
N PRO A 92 -1.52 7.30 9.09
CA PRO A 92 -0.84 7.47 10.38
C PRO A 92 -0.19 6.19 10.93
N LEU A 93 -0.90 5.06 10.88
CA LEU A 93 -0.40 3.77 11.36
C LEU A 93 0.77 3.26 10.51
N LEU A 94 0.68 3.41 9.19
CA LEU A 94 1.76 3.08 8.26
C LEU A 94 3.00 3.92 8.56
N TRP A 95 2.86 5.23 8.78
CA TRP A 95 3.99 6.09 9.15
C TRP A 95 4.60 5.75 10.51
N ALA A 96 3.77 5.39 11.50
CA ALA A 96 4.24 4.93 12.79
C ALA A 96 5.06 3.63 12.67
N LEU A 97 4.57 2.66 11.90
CA LEU A 97 5.26 1.39 11.65
C LEU A 97 6.55 1.60 10.83
N TRP A 98 6.52 2.48 9.83
CA TRP A 98 7.69 2.89 9.07
C TRP A 98 8.78 3.46 10.00
N GLY A 99 8.40 4.39 10.89
CA GLY A 99 9.32 5.05 11.82
C GLY A 99 9.97 4.06 12.79
N LEU A 100 9.18 3.10 13.31
CA LEU A 100 9.70 2.01 14.13
C LEU A 100 10.71 1.15 13.35
N GLY A 101 10.38 0.77 12.11
CA GLY A 101 11.27 0.01 11.24
C GLY A 101 12.59 0.75 10.95
N MET A 102 12.52 2.04 10.63
CA MET A 102 13.70 2.88 10.40
C MET A 102 14.57 3.02 11.65
N LEU A 103 13.95 3.18 12.82
CA LEU A 103 14.68 3.27 14.09
C LEU A 103 15.44 1.99 14.40
N LEU A 104 14.81 0.83 14.18
CA LEU A 104 15.46 -0.48 14.33
C LEU A 104 16.60 -0.66 13.31
N LEU A 105 16.39 -0.30 12.05
CA LEU A 105 17.40 -0.41 10.99
C LEU A 105 18.64 0.45 11.31
N LEU A 106 18.43 1.70 11.71
CA LEU A 106 19.49 2.63 12.09
C LEU A 106 20.19 2.20 13.37
N GLY A 107 19.45 1.69 14.35
CA GLY A 107 20.01 1.12 15.59
C GLY A 107 20.94 -0.06 15.31
N ALA A 108 20.50 -0.99 14.46
CA ALA A 108 21.31 -2.13 14.02
C ALA A 108 22.57 -1.66 13.25
N ALA A 109 22.42 -0.68 12.35
CA ALA A 109 23.53 -0.10 11.61
C ALA A 109 24.58 0.55 12.53
N ALA A 110 24.14 1.33 13.52
CA ALA A 110 25.01 1.98 14.49
C ALA A 110 25.76 0.95 15.37
N LEU A 111 25.07 -0.11 15.79
CA LEU A 111 25.68 -1.20 16.56
C LEU A 111 26.72 -1.95 15.72
N GLY A 112 26.37 -2.32 14.48
CA GLY A 112 27.29 -2.98 13.54
C GLY A 112 28.52 -2.12 13.24
N HIS A 113 28.33 -0.80 13.05
CA HIS A 113 29.43 0.14 12.86
C HIS A 113 30.37 0.20 14.07
N ARG A 114 29.82 0.20 15.31
CA ARG A 114 30.61 0.18 16.55
C ARG A 114 31.40 -1.11 16.71
N LEU A 115 30.80 -2.26 16.44
CA LEU A 115 31.46 -3.56 16.55
C LEU A 115 32.58 -3.71 15.50
N LEU A 116 32.35 -3.30 14.26
CA LEU A 116 33.36 -3.28 13.19
C LEU A 116 34.52 -2.31 13.47
N GLY A 117 34.28 -1.25 14.26
CA GLY A 117 35.33 -0.32 14.69
C GLY A 117 36.22 -0.86 15.81
N ARG A 118 35.83 -1.95 16.46
CA ARG A 118 36.59 -2.57 17.57
C ARG A 118 37.48 -3.74 17.13
N VAL A 119 37.41 -4.15 15.87
CA VAL A 119 38.30 -5.20 15.33
C VAL A 119 39.64 -4.56 14.97
N PRO A 120 40.75 -4.88 15.66
CA PRO A 120 42.07 -4.36 15.32
C PRO A 120 42.42 -4.79 13.89
N PRO A 121 43.10 -3.94 13.09
CA PRO A 121 43.65 -4.40 11.83
C PRO A 121 44.54 -5.60 12.13
N THR A 122 44.23 -6.76 11.58
CA THR A 122 45.09 -7.93 11.67
C THR A 122 46.45 -7.49 11.12
N ALA A 123 47.43 -7.36 12.00
CA ALA A 123 48.79 -6.99 11.62
C ALA A 123 49.23 -7.98 10.54
N ARG A 124 49.46 -7.46 9.33
CA ARG A 124 50.17 -8.17 8.27
C ARG A 124 51.56 -8.46 8.84
N GLN A 125 51.76 -9.67 9.38
CA GLN A 125 53.08 -10.23 9.59
C GLN A 125 53.49 -10.85 8.25
N GLY A 126 54.60 -10.36 7.71
CA GLY A 126 55.16 -10.68 6.40
C GLY A 126 56.04 -9.54 5.95
#